data_AF-D6PD86-F1
#
_entry.id   AF-D6PD86-F1
#
_cell.length_a   1.000
_cell.length_b   1.000
_cell.length_c   1.000
_cell.angle_alpha   90.00
_cell.angle_beta   90.00
_cell.angle_gamma   90.00
#
_symmetry.space_group_name_H-M   'P 1'
#
loop_
_entity.id
_entity.type
_entity.pdbx_description
1 polymer ?
#
loop_
_entity_poly.entity_id
_entity_poly.type
_entity_poly.pdbx_seq_one_letter_code
_entity_poly.pdbx_strand_id
1 'polypeptide(L)'
;MFFKCEVSSNLLGGLINFMTNFNLSRRSFGLGLIAHGLTACDRVENYAIPTKFAEQNVPVTGKILNLNGLPVHGYIEGNGAQDIVFIHGAFGNLRDWVFATRALSKFDRRIVYIDRPGFGYSERDESKWDAERQADQARAYLKK
;
A
#
# COMPACT_ATOMS: atom_id res chain seq x y z
N MET A 1 21.15 -3.30 3.88
CA MET A 1 21.73 -3.29 5.23
C MET A 1 21.03 -4.37 6.02
N PHE A 2 21.68 -5.52 6.24
CA PHE A 2 21.12 -6.63 7.01
C PHE A 2 21.41 -6.38 8.50
N PHE A 3 20.38 -6.30 9.34
CA PHE A 3 20.58 -6.26 10.79
C PHE A 3 20.67 -7.69 11.34
N LYS A 4 21.82 -8.02 11.92
CA LYS A 4 22.04 -9.20 12.75
C LYS A 4 21.66 -8.82 14.18
N CYS A 5 20.67 -9.49 14.76
CA CYS A 5 20.31 -9.32 16.16
C CYS A 5 21.15 -10.31 16.98
N GLU A 6 22.14 -9.81 17.72
CA GLU A 6 22.86 -10.59 18.73
C GLU A 6 22.23 -10.28 20.10
N VAL A 7 21.55 -11.28 20.67
CA VAL A 7 20.97 -11.18 22.01
C VAL A 7 22.04 -11.61 23.02
N SER A 8 22.45 -10.68 23.88
CA SER A 8 23.39 -10.95 24.98
C SER A 8 22.82 -11.99 25.95
N SER A 9 23.62 -13.01 26.27
CA SER A 9 23.30 -14.13 27.19
C SER A 9 22.90 -13.68 28.61
N ASN A 10 23.17 -12.43 28.97
CA ASN A 10 22.83 -11.88 30.28
C ASN A 10 21.34 -11.51 30.44
N LEU A 11 20.57 -11.38 29.35
CA LEU A 11 19.12 -11.12 29.44
C LEU A 11 18.31 -12.39 29.75
N LEU A 12 18.77 -13.56 29.32
CA LEU A 12 18.07 -14.83 29.53
C LEU A 12 18.06 -15.24 31.01
N GLY A 13 19.15 -14.97 31.75
CA GLY A 13 19.24 -15.27 33.18
C GLY A 13 18.29 -14.43 34.06
N GLY A 14 18.07 -13.15 33.69
CA GLY A 14 17.16 -12.26 34.41
C GLY A 14 15.68 -12.60 34.19
N LEU A 15 15.32 -13.02 32.97
CA LEU A 15 13.96 -13.41 32.60
C LEU A 15 13.51 -14.71 33.27
N ILE A 16 14.39 -15.70 33.40
CA ILE A 16 14.08 -16.99 34.04
C ILE A 16 13.76 -16.81 35.53
N ASN A 17 14.53 -15.99 36.26
CA ASN A 17 14.28 -15.71 37.67
C ASN A 17 13.03 -14.83 37.92
N PHE A 18 12.66 -14.02 36.94
CA PHE A 18 11.43 -13.21 37.00
C PHE A 18 10.17 -14.05 36.70
N MET A 19 10.27 -15.05 35.82
CA MET A 19 9.15 -15.92 35.45
C MET A 19 8.80 -16.99 36.49
N THR A 20 9.75 -17.42 37.33
CA THR A 20 9.52 -18.48 38.33
C THR A 20 8.82 -18.01 39.62
N ASN A 21 8.81 -16.70 39.90
CA ASN A 21 8.31 -16.14 41.18
C ASN A 21 6.94 -15.45 41.09
N PHE A 22 6.30 -15.42 39.92
CA PHE A 22 5.03 -14.74 39.75
C PHE A 22 3.89 -15.73 39.40
N ASN A 23 2.97 -15.92 40.34
CA ASN A 23 1.65 -16.50 40.06
C ASN A 23 0.82 -15.49 39.23
N LEU A 24 1.08 -15.42 37.93
CA LEU A 24 0.35 -14.53 37.02
C LEU A 24 -1.06 -15.11 36.77
N SER A 25 -2.08 -14.43 37.29
CA SER A 25 -3.46 -14.76 36.96
C SER A 25 -3.74 -14.50 35.47
N ARG A 26 -4.66 -15.26 34.85
CA ARG A 26 -5.09 -15.06 33.45
C ARG A 26 -5.53 -13.62 33.14
N ARG A 27 -5.97 -12.87 34.17
CA ARG A 27 -6.36 -11.45 34.08
C ARG A 27 -5.15 -10.54 33.87
N SER A 28 -4.01 -10.85 34.49
CA SER A 28 -2.78 -10.06 34.40
C SER A 28 -2.09 -10.23 33.04
N PHE A 29 -2.20 -11.41 32.42
CA PHE A 29 -1.68 -11.68 31.07
C PHE A 29 -2.47 -10.94 29.97
N GLY A 30 -3.80 -10.84 30.12
CA GLY A 30 -4.66 -10.10 29.19
C GLY A 30 -4.40 -8.59 29.17
N LEU A 31 -4.12 -7.99 30.33
CA LEU A 31 -3.80 -6.56 30.43
C LEU A 31 -2.43 -6.21 29.80
N GLY A 32 -1.45 -7.12 29.86
CA GLY A 32 -0.14 -6.91 29.23
C GLY A 32 -0.17 -6.89 27.70
N LEU A 33 -1.01 -7.71 27.08
CA LEU A 33 -1.17 -7.75 25.62
C LEU A 33 -1.83 -6.49 25.04
N ILE A 34 -2.82 -5.93 25.75
CA ILE A 34 -3.46 -4.66 25.36
C ILE A 34 -2.46 -3.51 25.41
N ALA A 35 -1.60 -3.47 26.42
CA ALA A 35 -0.58 -2.44 26.58
C ALA A 35 0.52 -2.49 25.50
N HIS A 36 0.85 -3.68 24.97
CA HIS A 36 1.84 -3.83 23.89
C HIS A 36 1.26 -3.67 22.48
N GLY A 37 -0.03 -3.93 22.28
CA GLY A 37 -0.68 -3.71 20.98
C GLY A 37 -0.72 -2.23 20.57
N LEU A 38 -0.87 -1.32 21.55
CA LEU A 38 -0.95 0.12 21.30
C LEU A 38 0.42 0.75 21.03
N THR A 39 1.48 0.33 21.73
CA THR A 39 2.83 0.88 21.52
C THR A 39 3.49 0.45 20.21
N ALA A 40 2.94 -0.53 19.50
CA ALA A 40 3.37 -0.92 18.16
C ALA A 40 2.83 -0.01 17.05
N CYS A 41 1.75 0.75 17.28
CA CYS A 41 1.22 1.69 16.28
C CYS A 41 1.91 3.07 16.30
N ASP A 42 2.53 3.46 17.41
CA ASP A 42 3.04 4.83 17.60
C ASP A 42 4.49 5.05 17.15
N ARG A 43 5.20 4.01 16.67
CA ARG A 43 6.55 4.13 16.10
C ARG A 43 6.59 3.99 14.58
N VAL A 44 5.58 4.52 13.90
CA VAL A 44 5.79 4.96 12.52
C VAL A 44 6.47 6.33 12.61
N GLU A 45 7.80 6.31 12.56
CA GLU A 45 8.59 7.54 12.45
C GLU A 45 8.06 8.37 11.26
N ASN A 46 7.90 9.67 11.48
CA ASN A 46 7.43 10.67 10.53
C ASN A 46 8.37 10.81 9.30
N TYR A 47 8.43 9.77 8.46
CA TYR A 47 8.93 9.81 7.09
C TYR A 47 7.81 10.24 6.11
N ALA A 48 6.77 10.91 6.62
CA ALA A 48 5.76 11.52 5.78
C ALA A 48 6.42 12.66 5.00
N ILE A 49 6.90 12.37 3.79
CA ILE A 49 7.19 13.38 2.80
C ILE A 49 5.91 14.21 2.67
N PRO A 50 5.94 15.54 2.91
CA PRO A 50 4.76 16.37 2.75
C PRO A 50 4.14 16.12 1.38
N THR A 51 2.82 15.96 1.29
CA THR A 51 2.11 15.65 0.04
C THR A 51 2.53 16.59 -1.08
N LYS A 52 2.66 17.90 -0.77
CA LYS A 52 3.17 18.90 -1.71
C LYS A 52 4.58 18.63 -2.24
N PHE A 53 5.50 18.16 -1.39
CA PHE A 53 6.86 17.82 -1.84
C PHE A 53 6.82 16.56 -2.73
N ALA A 54 6.04 15.55 -2.37
CA ALA A 54 5.87 14.37 -3.20
C ALA A 54 5.24 14.73 -4.57
N GLU A 55 4.18 15.54 -4.57
CA GLU A 55 3.49 16.03 -5.77
C GLU A 55 4.40 16.87 -6.68
N GLN A 56 5.29 17.69 -6.10
CA GLN A 56 6.25 18.50 -6.87
C GLN A 56 7.37 17.68 -7.49
N ASN A 57 7.83 16.63 -6.80
CA ASN A 57 9.01 15.87 -7.21
C ASN A 57 8.66 14.58 -7.96
N VAL A 58 7.40 14.16 -7.95
CA VAL A 58 6.90 13.03 -8.71
C VAL A 58 5.96 13.58 -9.78
N PRO A 59 6.41 13.73 -11.05
CA PRO A 59 5.52 14.14 -12.12
C PRO A 59 4.55 13.01 -12.51
N VAL A 60 3.38 13.39 -13.00
CA VAL A 60 2.38 12.47 -13.56
C VAL A 60 3.00 11.66 -14.70
N THR A 61 2.72 10.35 -14.74
CA THR A 61 3.17 9.46 -15.82
C THR A 61 1.96 8.81 -16.47
N GLY A 62 1.81 8.95 -17.78
CA GLY A 62 0.61 8.48 -18.48
C GLY A 62 -0.38 9.62 -18.68
N LYS A 63 -1.67 9.34 -18.48
CA LYS A 63 -2.78 10.26 -18.80
C LYS A 63 -3.75 10.36 -17.64
N ILE A 64 -4.30 11.56 -17.48
CA ILE A 64 -5.45 11.81 -16.61
C ILE A 64 -6.65 12.02 -17.53
N LEU A 65 -7.65 11.16 -17.41
CA LEU A 65 -8.89 11.22 -18.19
C LEU A 65 -10.03 11.66 -17.28
N ASN A 66 -10.88 12.56 -17.76
CA ASN A 66 -12.12 12.87 -17.05
C ASN A 66 -13.15 11.76 -17.34
N LEU A 67 -13.43 10.93 -16.34
CA LEU A 67 -14.40 9.84 -16.42
C LEU A 67 -15.50 10.08 -15.39
N ASN A 68 -16.74 10.22 -15.87
CA ASN A 68 -17.91 10.50 -15.03
C ASN A 68 -17.74 11.75 -14.15
N GLY A 69 -17.07 12.79 -14.66
CA GLY A 69 -16.84 14.03 -13.95
C GLY A 69 -15.66 14.00 -12.96
N LEU A 70 -14.90 12.91 -12.90
CA LEU A 70 -13.74 12.76 -12.02
C LEU A 70 -12.45 12.56 -12.82
N PRO A 71 -11.35 13.24 -12.44
CA PRO A 71 -10.01 12.93 -12.92
C PRO A 71 -9.59 11.50 -12.55
N VAL A 72 -9.24 10.69 -13.56
CA VAL A 72 -8.75 9.32 -13.40
C VAL A 72 -7.40 9.18 -14.06
N HIS A 73 -6.38 8.85 -13.27
CA HIS A 73 -5.02 8.67 -13.72
C HIS A 73 -4.77 7.20 -14.12
N GLY A 74 -4.17 7.02 -15.30
CA GLY A 74 -3.69 5.73 -15.73
C GLY A 74 -2.55 5.83 -16.74
N TYR A 75 -1.88 4.72 -16.93
CA TYR A 75 -0.76 4.57 -17.85
C TYR A 75 -0.96 3.31 -18.68
N ILE A 76 -0.70 3.39 -19.98
CA ILE A 76 -0.91 2.29 -20.92
C ILE A 76 0.40 2.04 -21.67
N GLU A 77 0.81 0.78 -21.70
CA GLU A 77 1.96 0.28 -22.46
C GLU A 77 1.52 -0.80 -23.44
N GLY A 78 2.12 -0.82 -24.62
CA GLY A 78 1.81 -1.80 -25.66
C GLY A 78 0.46 -1.57 -26.35
N ASN A 79 0.19 -2.38 -27.37
CA ASN A 79 -0.97 -2.26 -28.25
C ASN A 79 -1.58 -3.63 -28.62
N GLY A 80 -1.23 -4.69 -27.88
CA GLY A 80 -1.74 -6.03 -28.11
C GLY A 80 -3.24 -6.16 -27.86
N ALA A 81 -3.86 -7.19 -28.43
CA ALA A 81 -5.32 -7.37 -28.40
C ALA A 81 -5.90 -7.74 -27.01
N GLN A 82 -5.04 -8.16 -26.07
CA GLN A 82 -5.46 -8.57 -24.73
C GLN A 82 -5.03 -7.53 -23.69
N ASP A 83 -6.01 -7.05 -22.94
CA ASP A 83 -5.79 -6.16 -21.79
C ASP A 83 -5.31 -6.94 -20.57
N ILE A 84 -4.29 -6.40 -19.91
CA ILE A 84 -3.86 -6.78 -18.55
C ILE A 84 -3.95 -5.54 -17.69
N VAL A 85 -4.85 -5.55 -16.71
CA VAL A 85 -5.13 -4.38 -15.86
C VAL A 85 -4.55 -4.59 -14.47
N PHE A 86 -3.74 -3.62 -14.04
CA PHE A 86 -3.09 -3.60 -12.74
C PHE A 86 -3.78 -2.62 -11.79
N ILE A 87 -4.26 -3.14 -10.66
CA ILE A 87 -4.99 -2.39 -9.63
C ILE A 87 -4.21 -2.51 -8.31
N HIS A 88 -3.66 -1.39 -7.83
CA HIS A 88 -2.83 -1.37 -6.62
C HIS A 88 -3.60 -1.65 -5.32
N GLY A 89 -2.86 -1.97 -4.26
CA GLY A 89 -3.39 -2.25 -2.92
C GLY A 89 -3.74 -0.99 -2.11
N ALA A 90 -3.83 -1.14 -0.79
CA ALA A 90 -4.01 -0.01 0.13
C ALA A 90 -2.73 0.84 0.18
N PHE A 91 -2.89 2.18 0.28
CA PHE A 91 -1.80 3.15 0.40
C PHE A 91 -0.78 3.15 -0.77
N GLY A 92 -1.17 2.60 -1.91
CA GLY A 92 -0.35 2.50 -3.12
C GLY A 92 -0.75 3.47 -4.23
N ASN A 93 -0.09 3.35 -5.37
CA ASN A 93 -0.48 3.97 -6.64
C ASN A 93 -0.04 3.08 -7.82
N LEU A 94 -0.32 3.50 -9.05
CA LEU A 94 -0.04 2.73 -10.26
C LEU A 94 1.44 2.40 -10.48
N ARG A 95 2.36 3.07 -9.77
CA ARG A 95 3.81 2.84 -9.83
C ARG A 95 4.26 1.61 -9.02
N ASP A 96 3.41 1.05 -8.16
CA ASP A 96 3.72 -0.15 -7.37
C ASP A 96 4.12 -1.35 -8.26
N TRP A 97 3.74 -1.31 -9.53
CA TRP A 97 3.93 -2.38 -10.50
C TRP A 97 5.26 -2.36 -11.25
N VAL A 98 6.07 -1.30 -11.13
CA VAL A 98 7.28 -1.07 -11.97
C VAL A 98 8.23 -2.27 -12.02
N PHE A 99 8.40 -2.99 -10.90
CA PHE A 99 9.27 -4.16 -10.85
C PHE A 99 8.58 -5.43 -11.34
N ALA A 100 7.28 -5.59 -11.06
CA ALA A 100 6.52 -6.78 -11.38
C ALA A 100 6.24 -6.92 -12.89
N THR A 101 6.08 -5.82 -13.60
CA THR A 101 5.57 -5.83 -14.98
C THR A 101 6.65 -5.68 -16.05
N ARG A 102 7.91 -5.45 -15.65
CA ARG A 102 9.03 -5.30 -16.59
C ARG A 102 9.14 -6.46 -17.59
N ALA A 103 8.90 -7.69 -17.14
CA ALA A 103 8.91 -8.87 -17.99
C ALA A 103 7.69 -8.97 -18.93
N LEU A 104 6.58 -8.32 -18.60
CA LEU A 104 5.35 -8.37 -19.40
C LEU A 104 5.48 -7.61 -20.72
N SER A 105 6.36 -6.61 -20.78
CA SER A 105 6.73 -5.90 -22.02
C SER A 105 7.21 -6.82 -23.15
N LYS A 106 7.61 -8.06 -22.86
CA LYS A 106 8.05 -9.05 -23.84
C LYS A 106 6.90 -9.74 -24.58
N PHE A 107 5.67 -9.61 -24.09
CA PHE A 107 4.49 -10.21 -24.69
C PHE A 107 3.68 -9.16 -25.43
N ASP A 108 2.99 -9.59 -26.50
CA ASP A 108 2.05 -8.74 -27.23
C ASP A 108 0.75 -8.57 -26.42
N ARG A 109 0.74 -7.58 -25.54
CA ARG A 109 -0.34 -7.25 -24.61
C ARG A 109 -0.49 -5.74 -24.49
N ARG A 110 -1.71 -5.28 -24.20
CA ARG A 110 -1.97 -3.90 -23.76
C ARG A 110 -2.00 -3.90 -22.24
N ILE A 111 -0.95 -3.36 -21.61
CA ILE A 111 -0.80 -3.33 -20.16
C ILE A 111 -1.33 -2.00 -19.66
N VAL A 112 -2.26 -2.03 -18.73
CA VAL A 112 -2.96 -0.85 -18.22
C VAL A 112 -2.78 -0.77 -16.72
N TYR A 113 -2.19 0.33 -16.25
CA TYR A 113 -2.02 0.64 -14.83
C TYR A 113 -2.96 1.77 -14.47
N ILE A 114 -3.74 1.64 -13.39
CA ILE A 114 -4.75 2.62 -12.99
C ILE A 114 -4.58 2.95 -11.51
N ASP A 115 -4.64 4.24 -11.19
CA ASP A 115 -4.78 4.72 -9.81
C ASP A 115 -6.24 4.55 -9.36
N ARG A 116 -6.42 3.88 -8.22
CA ARG A 116 -7.73 3.73 -7.59
C ARG A 116 -8.28 5.10 -7.17
N PRO A 117 -9.61 5.27 -7.09
CA PRO A 117 -10.21 6.54 -6.72
C PRO A 117 -9.67 7.08 -5.38
N GLY A 118 -9.15 8.30 -5.38
CA GLY A 118 -8.57 8.97 -4.22
C GLY A 118 -7.12 8.58 -3.90
N PHE A 119 -6.43 7.86 -4.79
CA PHE A 119 -5.02 7.50 -4.67
C PHE A 119 -4.22 8.02 -5.87
N GLY A 120 -2.92 8.19 -5.66
CA GLY A 120 -2.01 8.75 -6.67
C GLY A 120 -2.54 10.08 -7.21
N TYR A 121 -2.83 10.15 -8.50
CA TYR A 121 -3.38 11.33 -9.17
C TYR A 121 -4.85 11.16 -9.61
N SER A 122 -5.52 10.09 -9.19
CA SER A 122 -6.96 9.91 -9.37
C SER A 122 -7.74 10.59 -8.24
N GLU A 123 -8.77 11.35 -8.59
CA GLU A 123 -9.67 11.95 -7.61
C GLU A 123 -10.84 11.00 -7.27
N ARG A 124 -11.53 11.31 -6.17
CA ARG A 124 -12.80 10.71 -5.80
C ARG A 124 -13.70 11.75 -5.14
N ASP A 125 -14.99 11.59 -5.33
CA ASP A 125 -15.99 12.33 -4.57
C ASP A 125 -16.18 11.74 -3.15
N GLU A 126 -17.01 12.41 -2.35
CA GLU A 126 -17.33 11.99 -0.97
C GLU A 126 -18.29 10.80 -0.89
N SER A 127 -18.76 10.30 -2.02
CA SER A 127 -19.75 9.23 -2.05
C SER A 127 -19.11 7.85 -1.82
N LYS A 128 -19.94 6.81 -1.71
CA LYS A 128 -19.47 5.46 -1.43
C LYS A 128 -18.73 4.87 -2.64
N TRP A 129 -17.55 4.30 -2.38
CA TRP A 129 -16.73 3.60 -3.37
C TRP A 129 -16.58 2.12 -2.98
N ASP A 130 -17.55 1.30 -3.39
CA ASP A 130 -17.43 -0.15 -3.32
C ASP A 130 -16.59 -0.71 -4.47
N ALA A 131 -16.38 -2.04 -4.47
CA ALA A 131 -15.57 -2.71 -5.46
C ALA A 131 -16.19 -2.65 -6.87
N GLU A 132 -17.52 -2.65 -6.97
CA GLU A 132 -18.23 -2.61 -8.24
C GLU A 132 -18.04 -1.26 -8.94
N ARG A 133 -18.22 -0.16 -8.21
CA ARG A 133 -17.99 1.18 -8.76
C ARG A 133 -16.52 1.41 -9.16
N GLN A 134 -15.58 0.88 -8.39
CA GLN A 134 -14.16 0.91 -8.75
C GLN A 134 -13.89 0.13 -10.05
N ALA A 135 -14.51 -1.04 -10.22
CA ALA A 135 -14.41 -1.83 -11.44
C ALA A 135 -15.02 -1.11 -12.65
N ASP A 136 -16.13 -0.41 -12.47
CA ASP A 136 -16.77 0.36 -13.55
C ASP A 136 -15.92 1.55 -14.01
N GLN A 137 -15.28 2.26 -13.08
CA GLN A 137 -14.33 3.32 -13.42
C GLN A 137 -13.13 2.76 -14.21
N ALA A 138 -12.58 1.61 -13.78
CA ALA A 138 -11.51 0.94 -14.51
C ALA A 138 -11.95 0.52 -15.92
N ARG A 139 -13.14 -0.09 -16.06
CA ARG A 139 -13.71 -0.44 -17.38
C ARG A 139 -13.93 0.78 -18.27
N ALA A 140 -14.35 1.90 -17.70
CA ALA A 140 -14.54 3.14 -18.46
C ALA A 140 -13.21 3.68 -19.01
N TYR A 141 -12.13 3.56 -18.22
CA TYR A 141 -10.80 3.95 -18.65
C TYR A 141 -10.30 3.14 -19.87
N LEU A 142 -10.53 1.83 -19.87
CA LEU A 142 -10.10 0.93 -20.97
C LEU A 142 -10.77 1.20 -22.32
N LYS A 143 -11.91 1.90 -22.32
CA LYS A 143 -12.70 2.24 -23.51
C LYS A 143 -12.28 3.56 -24.17
N LYS A 144 -11.31 4.28 -23.61
CA LYS A 144 -10.77 5.55 -24.12
C LYS A 144 -9.43 5.35 -24.79
#